data_AF-A0A519LM62-F1
#
_entry.id   AF-A0A519LM62-F1
#
_cell.length_a   1.000
_cell.length_b   1.000
_cell.length_c   1.000
_cell.angle_alpha   90.00
_cell.angle_beta   90.00
_cell.angle_gamma   90.00
#
_symmetry.space_group_name_H-M   'P 1'
#
loop_
_entity.id
_entity.type
_entity.pdbx_description
1 polymer ?
#
loop_
_entity_poly.entity_id
_entity_poly.type
_entity_poly.pdbx_seq_one_letter_code
_entity_poly.pdbx_strand_id
1 'polypeptide(L)' 'HPDLTPNDIRFIAYVYMDLTSKEIASMLNITLEACRKRKERIIQKLGISDDISLNAYLASI' A
#
# COMPACT_ATOMS: atom_id res chain seq x y z
N HIS A 1 -2.69 10.50 -9.62
CA HIS A 1 -3.26 9.15 -9.51
C HIS A 1 -4.75 9.18 -9.17
N PRO A 2 -5.63 9.55 -10.13
CA PRO A 2 -7.07 9.68 -9.90
C PRO A 2 -7.81 8.34 -9.65
N ASP A 3 -7.19 7.19 -9.96
CA ASP A 3 -7.81 5.86 -9.80
C ASP A 3 -7.67 5.26 -8.39
N LEU A 4 -7.00 5.98 -7.49
CA LEU A 4 -6.86 5.57 -6.10
C LEU A 4 -8.13 5.89 -5.33
N THR A 5 -8.71 4.84 -4.73
CA THR A 5 -9.85 5.03 -3.82
C THR A 5 -9.37 5.66 -2.51
N PRO A 6 -10.23 6.33 -1.73
CA PRO A 6 -9.87 6.84 -0.40
C PRO A 6 -9.25 5.78 0.52
N ASN A 7 -9.70 4.52 0.40
CA ASN A 7 -9.13 3.40 1.13
C ASN A 7 -7.72 3.03 0.66
N ASP A 8 -7.42 3.19 -0.64
CA ASP A 8 -6.07 2.96 -1.18
C ASP A 8 -5.12 4.08 -0.72
N ILE A 9 -5.60 5.33 -0.70
CA ILE A 9 -4.85 6.48 -0.15
C ILE A 9 -4.54 6.26 1.34
N ARG A 10 -5.52 5.81 2.12
CA ARG A 10 -5.33 5.51 3.56
C ARG A 10 -4.30 4.40 3.76
N PHE A 11 -4.33 3.36 2.93
CA PHE A 11 -3.34 2.29 2.97
C PHE A 11 -1.93 2.82 2.64
N ILE A 12 -1.81 3.61 1.58
CA ILE A 12 -0.55 4.25 1.16
C ILE A 12 0.00 5.16 2.25
N ALA A 13 -0.84 5.93 2.93
CA ALA A 13 -0.43 6.78 4.05
C ALA A 13 0.18 5.95 5.19
N TYR A 14 -0.41 4.80 5.53
CA TYR A 14 0.19 3.91 6.53
C TYR A 14 1.53 3.33 6.09
N VAL A 15 1.65 2.96 4.82
CA VAL A 15 2.91 2.49 4.24
C VAL A 15 3.98 3.59 4.28
N TYR A 16 3.60 4.85 4.03
CA TYR A 16 4.49 6.02 4.11
C TYR A 16 4.93 6.32 5.55
N MET A 17 4.09 6.02 6.54
CA MET A 17 4.43 6.10 7.98
C MET A 17 5.32 4.95 8.46
N ASP A 18 5.86 4.15 7.54
CA ASP A 18 6.73 2.99 7.81
C ASP A 18 6.07 1.89 8.68
N LEU A 19 4.74 1.79 8.62
CA LEU A 19 4.00 0.74 9.32
C LEU A 19 4.19 -0.61 8.63
N THR A 20 4.34 -1.65 9.44
CA THR A 20 4.46 -3.02 8.93
C THR A 20 3.11 -3.52 8.41
N SER A 21 3.14 -4.48 7.47
CA SER A 21 1.90 -5.09 6.98
C SER A 21 1.04 -5.73 8.08
N LYS A 22 1.64 -6.12 9.21
CA LYS A 22 0.92 -6.64 10.38
C LYS A 22 0.16 -5.54 11.10
N GLU A 23 0.80 -4.40 11.34
CA GLU A 23 0.15 -3.24 11.98
C GLU A 23 -0.96 -2.68 11.09
N ILE A 24 -0.71 -2.57 9.79
CA ILE A 24 -1.72 -2.12 8.82
C ILE A 24 -2.91 -3.08 8.78
N ALA A 25 -2.66 -4.39 8.77
CA ALA A 25 -3.72 -5.40 8.80
C ALA A 25 -4.57 -5.29 10.07
N SER A 26 -3.94 -5.07 11.23
CA SER A 26 -4.62 -4.86 12.51
C SER A 26 -5.44 -3.57 12.53
N MET A 27 -4.89 -2.46 12.03
CA MET A 27 -5.57 -1.15 11.96
C MET A 27 -6.78 -1.18 11.02
N LEU A 28 -6.68 -1.92 9.92
CA LEU A 28 -7.76 -2.07 8.94
C LEU A 28 -8.71 -3.23 9.28
N ASN A 29 -8.45 -3.96 10.37
CA ASN A 29 -9.19 -5.15 10.79
C ASN A 29 -9.35 -6.18 9.65
N ILE A 30 -8.27 -6.45 8.93
CA ILE A 30 -8.18 -7.42 7.83
C ILE A 30 -7.09 -8.45 8.09
N THR A 31 -7.09 -9.54 7.32
CA THR A 31 -6.01 -10.52 7.38
C THR A 31 -4.74 -10.01 6.70
N LEU A 32 -3.58 -10.56 7.09
CA LEU A 32 -2.29 -10.24 6.46
C LEU A 32 -2.31 -10.55 4.96
N GLU A 33 -2.97 -11.65 4.56
CA GLU A 33 -3.16 -12.04 3.15
C GLU A 33 -3.98 -11.00 2.37
N ALA A 34 -5.06 -10.49 2.96
CA ALA A 34 -5.85 -9.41 2.34
C ALA A 34 -5.03 -8.12 2.22
N CYS A 35 -4.19 -7.82 3.21
CA CYS A 35 -3.26 -6.69 3.16
C CYS A 35 -2.25 -6.84 2.00
N ARG A 36 -1.71 -8.04 1.77
CA ARG A 36 -0.79 -8.33 0.65
C ARG A 36 -1.45 -8.14 -0.71
N LYS A 37 -2.62 -8.77 -0.94
CA LYS A 37 -3.39 -8.58 -2.17
C LYS A 37 -3.74 -7.11 -2.43
N ARG A 38 -4.05 -6.37 -1.37
CA ARG A 38 -4.33 -4.93 -1.49
C ARG A 38 -3.10 -4.14 -1.91
N LYS A 39 -1.93 -4.45 -1.34
CA LYS A 39 -0.64 -3.87 -1.74
C LYS A 39 -0.35 -4.14 -3.22
N GLU A 40 -0.50 -5.38 -3.67
CA GLU A 40 -0.33 -5.76 -5.10
C GLU A 40 -1.26 -4.97 -6.01
N ARG A 41 -2.55 -4.85 -5.66
CA ARG A 41 -3.51 -4.04 -6.44
C ARG A 41 -3.09 -2.58 -6.53
N ILE A 42 -2.58 -2.01 -5.44
CA ILE A 42 -2.11 -0.62 -5.40
C ILE A 42 -0.86 -0.45 -6.27
N ILE A 43 0.08 -1.39 -6.22
CA ILE A 43 1.28 -1.41 -7.08
C ILE A 43 0.87 -1.42 -8.56
N GLN A 44 -0.06 -2.30 -8.94
CA GLN A 44 -0.57 -2.38 -10.32
C GLN A 44 -1.25 -1.08 -10.75
N LYS A 45 -2.07 -0.46 -9.88
CA LYS A 45 -2.71 0.82 -10.16
C LYS A 45 -1.73 1.98 -10.31
N LEU A 46 -0.62 1.95 -9.57
CA LEU A 46 0.44 2.96 -9.63
C LEU A 46 1.43 2.71 -10.79
N GLY A 47 1.34 1.56 -11.47
CA GLY A 47 2.25 1.18 -12.55
C GLY A 47 3.69 0.99 -12.08
N ILE A 48 3.90 0.63 -10.80
CA ILE A 48 5.24 0.44 -10.23
C ILE A 48 5.77 -0.93 -10.70
N SER A 49 6.98 -0.94 -11.25
CA SER A 49 7.68 -2.18 -11.60
C SER A 49 8.02 -3.00 -10.35
N ASP A 50 7.96 -4.33 -10.43
CA ASP A 50 8.19 -5.25 -9.30
C ASP A 50 9.56 -5.06 -8.61
N ASP A 51 10.51 -4.42 -9.29
CA ASP A 51 11.84 -4.09 -8.77
C ASP A 51 11.83 -2.95 -7.73
N ILE A 52 10.77 -2.12 -7.73
CA ILE A 52 10.65 -0.95 -6.85
C ILE A 52 9.62 -1.25 -5.76
N SER A 53 10.06 -1.22 -4.51
CA SER A 53 9.16 -1.32 -3.37
C SER A 53 8.22 -0.11 -3.30
N LEU A 54 6.94 -0.34 -2.99
CA LEU A 54 5.95 0.72 -2.78
C LEU A 54 6.45 1.82 -1.84
N ASN A 55 7.14 1.48 -0.74
CA ASN A 55 7.74 2.46 0.17
C ASN A 55 8.79 3.33 -0.52
N ALA A 56 9.67 2.74 -1.33
CA ALA A 56 10.72 3.46 -2.05
C ALA A 56 10.12 4.41 -3.10
N TYR A 57 9.08 3.96 -3.82
CA TYR A 57 8.32 4.81 -4.74
C TYR A 57 7.70 6.01 -4.02
N LEU A 58 7.05 5.78 -2.88
CA LEU A 58 6.41 6.85 -2.09
C LEU A 58 7.43 7.82 -1.47
N ALA A 59 8.62 7.35 -1.11
CA ALA A 59 9.70 8.20 -0.60
C ALA A 59 10.38 9.04 -1.70
N SER A 60 10.27 8.63 -2.97
CA SER A 60 10.80 9.36 -4.13
C SER A 60 9.85 10.40 -4.73
N ILE A 61 8.61 10.47 -4.23
CA ILE A 61 7.60 11.45 -4.63
C ILE A 61 7.77 12.77 -3.87
#